data_AF-A0A7C8N2R2-F1
#
_entry.id   AF-A0A7C8N2R2-F1
#
_cell.length_a   1.000
_cell.length_b   1.000
_cell.length_c   1.000
_cell.angle_alpha   90.00
_cell.angle_beta   90.00
_cell.angle_gamma   90.00
#
_symmetry.space_group_name_H-M   'P 1'
#
loop_
_entity.id
_entity.type
_entity.pdbx_description
1 polymer ?
#
loop_
_entity_poly.entity_id
_entity_poly.type
_entity_poly.pdbx_seq_one_letter_code
_entity_poly.pdbx_strand_id
1 'polypeptide(L)'
;MKLFSLVTLATTATALYTQRMTRIAGVEVIDTQIVRDARAMIKEFPDYLYSHQMRSWLFGAAMINANETLRRHVDLEVHAIATMLHDLGWDMTPGSRWVSSDKRFEVDGAIGARKWLSEHPIGKFLASQALYASEILNNQPEVGNSSLLVSQWAPERVRKVFQAIALHGSGSIVDFFELEEAVIVQSIGQDYHGPVNGVSQESYNAIAKAFPQDELLSGTNKTFTWLAQTKPATTWGKISRDFFPLSALNWQGLTSIHPKDTWLEPWGEAFVPGYSAVGHRSFDNIVGTTR
;
A
#
# COMPACT_ATOMS: atom_id res chain seq x y z
N MET A 1 -34.91 -1.03 -36.30
CA MET A 1 -34.12 -1.30 -35.08
C MET A 1 -32.82 -1.99 -35.48
N LYS A 2 -31.70 -1.26 -35.50
CA LYS A 2 -30.37 -1.88 -35.70
C LYS A 2 -29.82 -2.22 -34.32
N LEU A 3 -29.70 -3.51 -34.02
CA LEU A 3 -28.88 -4.00 -32.91
C LEU A 3 -27.41 -3.67 -33.25
N PHE A 4 -26.91 -2.53 -32.76
CA PHE A 4 -25.47 -2.37 -32.63
C PHE A 4 -25.03 -3.17 -31.41
N SER A 5 -24.16 -4.14 -31.69
CA SER A 5 -23.73 -5.18 -30.76
C SER A 5 -22.99 -4.58 -29.56
N LEU A 6 -23.45 -4.88 -28.34
CA LEU A 6 -22.75 -4.62 -27.07
C LEU A 6 -21.29 -5.12 -27.08
N VAL A 7 -20.98 -6.10 -27.92
CA VAL A 7 -19.64 -6.68 -28.09
C VAL A 7 -18.65 -5.65 -28.68
N THR A 8 -19.10 -4.70 -29.51
CA THR A 8 -18.24 -3.76 -30.24
C THR A 8 -17.77 -2.58 -29.37
N LEU A 9 -18.54 -2.18 -28.37
CA LEU A 9 -18.18 -1.13 -27.40
C LEU A 9 -17.14 -1.62 -26.37
N ALA A 10 -17.21 -2.90 -25.98
CA ALA A 10 -16.22 -3.50 -25.09
C ALA A 10 -14.82 -3.61 -25.75
N THR A 11 -14.77 -3.77 -27.08
CA THR A 11 -13.51 -3.90 -27.84
C THR A 11 -12.81 -2.57 -28.10
N THR A 12 -13.54 -1.45 -28.17
CA THR A 12 -12.94 -0.11 -28.36
C THR A 12 -12.42 0.49 -27.06
N ALA A 13 -13.03 0.18 -25.91
CA ALA A 13 -12.51 0.60 -24.60
C ALA A 13 -11.20 -0.14 -24.23
N THR A 14 -11.06 -1.41 -24.60
CA THR A 14 -9.82 -2.18 -24.40
C THR A 14 -8.66 -1.70 -25.30
N ALA A 15 -8.95 -1.12 -26.46
CA ALA A 15 -7.95 -0.61 -27.39
C ALA A 15 -7.29 0.72 -26.96
N LEU A 16 -7.89 1.47 -26.02
CA LEU A 16 -7.36 2.76 -25.54
C LEU A 16 -6.49 2.64 -24.28
N TYR A 17 -6.35 1.45 -23.71
CA TYR A 17 -5.53 1.18 -22.53
C TYR A 17 -4.48 0.10 -22.82
N THR A 18 -3.68 0.28 -23.88
CA THR A 18 -2.46 -0.52 -24.02
C THR A 18 -1.56 -0.20 -22.82
N GLN A 19 -1.38 -1.18 -21.93
CA GLN A 19 -0.49 -1.07 -20.77
C GLN A 19 0.93 -0.81 -21.28
N ARG A 20 1.34 0.46 -21.27
CA ARG A 20 2.70 0.85 -21.63
C ARG A 20 3.63 0.33 -20.55
N MET A 21 4.71 -0.30 -20.95
CA MET A 21 5.73 -0.79 -20.04
C MET A 21 6.99 0.07 -20.18
N THR A 22 7.76 0.17 -19.10
CA THR A 22 9.08 0.80 -19.08
C THR A 22 10.05 -0.04 -18.23
N ARG A 23 11.32 0.37 -18.16
CA ARG A 23 12.31 -0.25 -17.25
C ARG A 23 12.85 0.75 -16.24
N ILE A 24 12.85 0.34 -14.97
CA ILE A 24 13.45 1.09 -13.86
C ILE A 24 14.36 0.12 -13.10
N ALA A 25 15.62 0.51 -12.88
CA ALA A 25 16.62 -0.34 -12.21
C ALA A 25 16.73 -1.76 -12.79
N GLY A 26 16.50 -1.91 -14.11
CA GLY A 26 16.51 -3.20 -14.80
C GLY A 26 15.19 -3.98 -14.73
N VAL A 27 14.20 -3.56 -13.95
CA VAL A 27 12.89 -4.24 -13.82
C VAL A 27 11.87 -3.65 -14.79
N GLU A 28 11.15 -4.51 -15.51
CA GLU A 28 10.02 -4.09 -16.35
C GLU A 28 8.82 -3.74 -15.48
N VAL A 29 8.25 -2.55 -15.66
CA VAL A 29 7.14 -2.03 -14.85
C VAL A 29 6.08 -1.34 -15.72
N ILE A 30 4.86 -1.29 -15.21
CA ILE A 30 3.77 -0.54 -15.82
C ILE A 30 4.08 0.98 -15.83
N ASP A 31 3.75 1.65 -16.92
CA ASP A 31 4.07 3.06 -17.19
C ASP A 31 2.85 3.83 -17.71
N THR A 32 1.81 3.86 -16.89
CA THR A 32 0.63 4.70 -17.13
C THR A 32 0.82 6.08 -16.50
N GLN A 33 0.01 7.05 -16.92
CA GLN A 33 0.11 8.41 -16.40
C GLN A 33 -0.11 8.47 -14.88
N ILE A 34 -1.10 7.75 -14.34
CA ILE A 34 -1.36 7.71 -12.89
C ILE A 34 -0.20 7.10 -12.10
N VAL A 35 0.53 6.13 -12.67
CA VAL A 35 1.74 5.57 -12.04
C VAL A 35 2.86 6.61 -12.03
N ARG A 36 3.04 7.38 -13.11
CA ARG A 36 4.02 8.49 -13.12
C ARG A 36 3.66 9.57 -12.10
N ASP A 37 2.39 9.90 -11.98
CA ASP A 37 1.90 10.93 -11.05
C ASP A 37 2.06 10.47 -9.59
N ALA A 38 1.81 9.18 -9.30
CA ALA A 38 2.11 8.59 -8.00
C ALA A 38 3.61 8.65 -7.67
N ARG A 39 4.48 8.27 -8.63
CA ARG A 39 5.95 8.37 -8.48
C ARG A 39 6.42 9.80 -8.22
N ALA A 40 5.83 10.78 -8.93
CA ALA A 40 6.15 12.18 -8.74
C ALA A 40 5.74 12.66 -7.34
N MET A 41 4.59 12.21 -6.83
CA MET A 41 4.12 12.57 -5.50
C MET A 41 5.00 11.97 -4.40
N ILE A 42 5.34 10.68 -4.47
CA ILE A 42 6.17 10.04 -3.43
C ILE A 42 7.61 10.56 -3.42
N LYS A 43 8.07 11.16 -4.52
CA LYS A 43 9.41 11.77 -4.60
C LYS A 43 9.57 13.01 -3.70
N GLU A 44 8.47 13.61 -3.27
CA GLU A 44 8.47 14.74 -2.33
C GLU A 44 8.66 14.29 -0.87
N PHE A 45 8.62 12.98 -0.59
CA PHE A 45 8.91 12.45 0.74
C PHE A 45 10.41 12.36 1.02
N PRO A 46 10.82 12.26 2.30
CA PRO A 46 12.22 12.03 2.65
C PRO A 46 12.82 10.81 1.92
N ASP A 47 14.10 10.90 1.58
CA ASP A 47 14.79 9.95 0.70
C ASP A 47 14.62 8.48 1.12
N TYR A 48 14.65 8.18 2.42
CA TYR A 48 14.47 6.81 2.94
C TYR A 48 13.06 6.27 2.62
N LEU A 49 12.02 7.09 2.74
CA LEU A 49 10.62 6.71 2.51
C LEU A 49 10.34 6.58 1.01
N TYR A 50 10.81 7.56 0.22
CA TYR A 50 10.74 7.45 -1.25
C TYR A 50 11.44 6.19 -1.76
N SER A 51 12.65 5.92 -1.26
CA SER A 51 13.41 4.73 -1.66
C SER A 51 12.71 3.44 -1.21
N HIS A 52 12.15 3.40 0.00
CA HIS A 52 11.32 2.28 0.46
C HIS A 52 10.15 2.01 -0.49
N GLN A 53 9.33 3.03 -0.78
CA GLN A 53 8.17 2.91 -1.66
C GLN A 53 8.54 2.47 -3.07
N MET A 54 9.66 2.98 -3.61
CA MET A 54 10.19 2.54 -4.90
C MET A 54 10.67 1.09 -4.87
N ARG A 55 11.38 0.67 -3.81
CA ARG A 55 11.83 -0.72 -3.67
C ARG A 55 10.67 -1.69 -3.51
N SER A 56 9.67 -1.38 -2.68
CA SER A 56 8.46 -2.19 -2.52
C SER A 56 7.76 -2.42 -3.86
N TRP A 57 7.62 -1.37 -4.69
CA TRP A 57 7.05 -1.53 -6.02
C TRP A 57 7.94 -2.38 -6.94
N LEU A 58 9.24 -2.11 -7.00
CA LEU A 58 10.16 -2.79 -7.92
C LEU A 58 10.41 -4.25 -7.57
N PHE A 59 10.53 -4.61 -6.29
CA PHE A 59 10.62 -6.00 -5.86
C PHE A 59 9.34 -6.76 -6.21
N GLY A 60 8.18 -6.14 -6.00
CA GLY A 60 6.90 -6.70 -6.41
C GLY A 60 6.79 -6.91 -7.91
N ALA A 61 7.19 -5.93 -8.72
CA ALA A 61 7.18 -6.04 -10.17
C ALA A 61 8.16 -7.13 -10.65
N ALA A 62 9.35 -7.24 -10.04
CA ALA A 62 10.29 -8.32 -10.33
C ALA A 62 9.69 -9.70 -10.01
N MET A 63 9.00 -9.83 -8.87
CA MET A 63 8.29 -11.05 -8.47
C MET A 63 7.19 -11.41 -9.47
N ILE A 64 6.37 -10.44 -9.88
CA ILE A 64 5.32 -10.65 -10.89
C ILE A 64 5.93 -11.06 -12.23
N ASN A 65 7.02 -10.42 -12.66
CA ASN A 65 7.71 -10.74 -13.90
C ASN A 65 8.34 -12.14 -13.92
N ALA A 66 8.77 -12.64 -12.75
CA ALA A 66 9.34 -13.98 -12.61
C ALA A 66 8.28 -15.10 -12.64
N ASN A 67 6.98 -14.77 -12.62
CA ASN A 67 5.90 -15.75 -12.55
C ASN A 67 4.79 -15.42 -13.57
N GLU A 68 4.70 -16.22 -14.63
CA GLU A 68 3.69 -16.04 -15.69
C GLU A 68 2.24 -16.05 -15.16
N THR A 69 1.97 -16.81 -14.10
CA THR A 69 0.63 -16.85 -13.50
C THR A 69 0.32 -15.53 -12.84
N LEU A 70 1.25 -14.99 -12.02
CA LEU A 70 1.08 -13.66 -11.42
C LEU A 70 0.93 -12.59 -12.50
N ARG A 71 1.78 -12.62 -13.52
CA ARG A 71 1.76 -11.65 -14.64
C ARG A 71 0.45 -11.63 -15.42
N ARG A 72 -0.30 -12.73 -15.45
CA ARG A 72 -1.61 -12.82 -16.12
C ARG A 72 -2.78 -12.37 -15.24
N HIS A 73 -2.67 -12.48 -13.93
CA HIS A 73 -3.79 -12.27 -13.01
C HIS A 73 -3.70 -10.98 -12.20
N VAL A 74 -2.49 -10.47 -11.94
CA VAL A 74 -2.29 -9.25 -11.14
C VAL A 74 -2.51 -8.02 -12.01
N ASP A 75 -3.41 -7.13 -11.58
CA ASP A 75 -3.52 -5.77 -12.11
C ASP A 75 -2.27 -4.96 -11.73
N LEU A 76 -1.36 -4.78 -12.71
CA LEU A 76 -0.06 -4.15 -12.50
C LEU A 76 -0.17 -2.70 -12.02
N GLU A 77 -1.20 -1.98 -12.44
CA GLU A 77 -1.38 -0.59 -12.03
C GLU A 77 -1.98 -0.49 -10.61
N VAL A 78 -2.87 -1.41 -10.22
CA VAL A 78 -3.30 -1.55 -8.81
C VAL A 78 -2.12 -1.88 -7.90
N HIS A 79 -1.29 -2.83 -8.32
CA HIS A 79 -0.06 -3.19 -7.60
C HIS A 79 0.89 -1.98 -7.45
N ALA A 80 1.15 -1.26 -8.53
CA ALA A 80 2.01 -0.09 -8.53
C ALA A 80 1.50 1.02 -7.60
N ILE A 81 0.21 1.36 -7.69
CA ILE A 81 -0.39 2.38 -6.83
C ILE A 81 -0.40 1.94 -5.37
N ALA A 82 -0.81 0.72 -5.07
CA ALA A 82 -0.87 0.26 -3.68
C ALA A 82 0.52 0.22 -3.02
N THR A 83 1.53 -0.31 -3.71
CA THR A 83 2.91 -0.39 -3.19
C THR A 83 3.55 0.99 -3.04
N MET A 84 3.34 1.93 -3.95
CA MET A 84 3.90 3.28 -3.78
C MET A 84 3.20 4.08 -2.68
N LEU A 85 1.89 3.86 -2.47
CA LEU A 85 1.09 4.67 -1.54
C LEU A 85 0.87 4.03 -0.16
N HIS A 86 1.48 2.88 0.15
CA HIS A 86 1.16 2.16 1.39
C HIS A 86 1.52 2.93 2.66
N ASP A 87 2.64 3.65 2.64
CA ASP A 87 3.17 4.36 3.81
C ASP A 87 2.92 5.89 3.78
N LEU A 88 1.82 6.35 3.17
CA LEU A 88 1.46 7.78 3.29
C LEU A 88 1.26 8.20 4.76
N GLY A 89 0.88 7.27 5.63
CA GLY A 89 0.78 7.49 7.07
C GLY A 89 2.11 7.73 7.80
N TRP A 90 3.26 7.61 7.11
CA TRP A 90 4.60 7.88 7.66
C TRP A 90 5.04 9.33 7.48
N ASP A 91 4.23 10.18 6.84
CA ASP A 91 4.58 11.58 6.61
C ASP A 91 4.58 12.38 7.93
N MET A 92 5.79 12.63 8.44
CA MET A 92 6.05 13.38 9.68
C MET A 92 5.90 14.90 9.53
N THR A 93 5.52 15.41 8.35
CA THR A 93 5.37 16.85 8.12
C THR A 93 4.30 17.44 9.07
N PRO A 94 4.57 18.54 9.79
CA PRO A 94 3.58 19.19 10.63
C PRO A 94 2.30 19.52 9.85
N GLY A 95 1.15 19.03 10.31
CA GLY A 95 -0.13 19.23 9.62
C GLY A 95 -0.28 18.40 8.33
N SER A 96 0.48 17.30 8.19
CA SER A 96 0.35 16.37 7.07
C SER A 96 -1.11 16.02 6.81
N ARG A 97 -1.53 16.11 5.54
CA ARG A 97 -2.87 15.72 5.10
C ARG A 97 -3.11 14.20 5.13
N TRP A 98 -2.05 13.42 5.33
CA TRP A 98 -2.11 11.96 5.31
C TRP A 98 -2.30 11.37 6.70
N VAL A 99 -1.93 12.08 7.76
CA VAL A 99 -1.87 11.55 9.11
C VAL A 99 -3.00 12.13 9.96
N SER A 100 -3.78 11.25 10.58
CA SER A 100 -4.80 11.62 11.57
C SER A 100 -4.30 11.37 13.00
N SER A 101 -4.96 11.99 13.98
CA SER A 101 -4.64 11.79 15.40
C SER A 101 -5.20 10.49 15.98
N ASP A 102 -6.15 9.84 15.31
CA ASP A 102 -7.01 8.80 15.90
C ASP A 102 -6.98 7.44 15.18
N LYS A 103 -6.24 7.30 14.07
CA LYS A 103 -6.17 6.03 13.30
C LYS A 103 -4.75 5.51 13.24
N ARG A 104 -4.56 4.21 13.02
CA ARG A 104 -3.22 3.66 12.76
C ARG A 104 -2.68 4.14 11.42
N PHE A 105 -1.35 4.16 11.26
CA PHE A 105 -0.74 4.69 10.04
C PHE A 105 -1.11 3.87 8.79
N GLU A 106 -1.36 2.56 8.92
CA GLU A 106 -1.81 1.72 7.80
C GLU A 106 -3.20 2.16 7.30
N VAL A 107 -4.08 2.53 8.24
CA VAL A 107 -5.42 3.03 7.93
C VAL A 107 -5.36 4.45 7.36
N ASP A 108 -4.50 5.30 7.92
CA ASP A 108 -4.19 6.63 7.37
C ASP A 108 -3.67 6.53 5.93
N GLY A 109 -2.73 5.61 5.67
CA GLY A 109 -2.22 5.32 4.34
C GLY A 109 -3.32 4.90 3.37
N ALA A 110 -4.19 3.98 3.79
CA ALA A 110 -5.29 3.50 2.95
C ALA A 110 -6.32 4.61 2.64
N ILE A 111 -6.68 5.42 3.64
CA ILE A 111 -7.58 6.57 3.47
C ILE A 111 -6.93 7.61 2.55
N GLY A 112 -5.65 7.91 2.75
CA GLY A 112 -4.85 8.82 1.94
C GLY A 112 -4.80 8.39 0.48
N ALA A 113 -4.50 7.11 0.21
CA ALA A 113 -4.45 6.56 -1.14
C ALA A 113 -5.82 6.61 -1.83
N ARG A 114 -6.89 6.22 -1.13
CA ARG A 114 -8.27 6.32 -1.65
C ARG A 114 -8.66 7.76 -1.96
N LYS A 115 -8.31 8.70 -1.08
CA LYS A 115 -8.57 10.13 -1.30
C LYS A 115 -7.79 10.65 -2.50
N TRP A 116 -6.50 10.35 -2.59
CA TRP A 116 -5.65 10.72 -3.72
C TRP A 116 -6.23 10.19 -5.04
N LEU A 117 -6.65 8.92 -5.09
CA LEU A 117 -7.33 8.34 -6.26
C LEU A 117 -8.61 9.12 -6.61
N SER A 118 -9.46 9.44 -5.63
CA SER A 118 -10.70 10.19 -5.88
C SER A 118 -10.50 11.60 -6.44
N GLU A 119 -9.36 12.22 -6.13
CA GLU A 119 -8.98 13.57 -6.58
C GLU A 119 -8.17 13.54 -7.88
N HIS A 120 -7.62 12.38 -8.25
CA HIS A 120 -6.81 12.21 -9.45
C HIS A 120 -7.69 12.17 -10.72
N PRO A 121 -7.37 12.91 -11.80
CA PRO A 121 -8.18 12.92 -13.02
C PRO A 121 -8.44 11.54 -13.63
N ILE A 122 -7.46 10.64 -13.53
CA ILE A 122 -7.56 9.24 -13.99
C ILE A 122 -8.12 8.32 -12.89
N GLY A 123 -7.75 8.56 -11.62
CA GLY A 123 -8.10 7.67 -10.51
C GLY A 123 -9.52 7.85 -10.00
N LYS A 124 -10.19 8.94 -10.41
CA LYS A 124 -11.55 9.26 -10.00
C LYS A 124 -12.43 8.05 -10.26
N PHE A 125 -13.22 7.70 -9.24
CA PHE A 125 -14.13 6.57 -9.22
C PHE A 125 -15.48 7.00 -8.63
N LEU A 126 -16.55 6.33 -9.03
CA LEU A 126 -17.85 6.50 -8.38
C LEU A 126 -17.93 5.53 -7.20
N ALA A 127 -18.22 6.06 -6.00
CA ALA A 127 -18.16 5.26 -4.77
C ALA A 127 -19.14 4.07 -4.73
N SER A 128 -20.11 3.99 -5.63
CA SER A 128 -21.00 2.84 -5.76
C SER A 128 -21.02 2.28 -7.20
N GLN A 129 -21.07 0.95 -7.28
CA GLN A 129 -21.15 0.20 -8.54
C GLN A 129 -22.45 0.52 -9.30
N ALA A 130 -23.52 0.88 -8.58
CA ALA A 130 -24.80 1.32 -9.15
C ALA A 130 -24.70 2.70 -9.80
N LEU A 131 -24.01 3.66 -9.18
CA LEU A 131 -23.74 4.97 -9.79
C LEU A 131 -22.85 4.81 -11.02
N TYR A 132 -21.83 3.95 -10.96
CA TYR A 132 -20.97 3.59 -12.10
C TYR A 132 -21.77 3.03 -13.28
N ALA A 133 -22.61 2.03 -13.05
CA ALA A 133 -23.46 1.47 -14.10
C ALA A 133 -24.44 2.51 -14.68
N SER A 134 -25.06 3.32 -13.81
CA SER A 134 -26.00 4.36 -14.26
C SER A 134 -25.33 5.46 -15.08
N GLU A 135 -24.10 5.87 -14.75
CA GLU A 135 -23.39 6.91 -15.48
C GLU A 135 -22.90 6.42 -16.85
N ILE A 136 -22.44 5.16 -16.94
CA ILE A 136 -22.13 4.51 -18.23
C ILE A 136 -23.37 4.41 -19.13
N LEU A 137 -24.52 4.07 -18.55
CA LEU A 137 -25.78 3.92 -19.30
C LEU A 137 -26.36 5.29 -19.71
N ASN A 138 -26.20 6.32 -18.89
CA ASN A 138 -26.73 7.66 -19.14
C ASN A 138 -25.81 8.53 -20.03
N ASN A 139 -24.50 8.30 -20.01
CA ASN A 139 -23.52 9.01 -20.84
C ASN A 139 -23.12 8.20 -22.09
N GLN A 140 -24.09 7.64 -22.82
CA GLN A 140 -23.81 7.14 -24.17
C GLN A 140 -23.20 8.29 -24.99
N PRO A 141 -21.97 8.13 -25.54
CA PRO A 141 -21.33 9.24 -26.21
C PRO A 141 -22.12 9.59 -27.46
N GLU A 142 -22.74 10.77 -27.47
CA GLU A 142 -23.07 11.41 -28.74
C GLU A 142 -21.74 11.59 -29.48
N VAL A 143 -21.70 11.10 -30.73
CA VAL A 143 -20.53 11.14 -31.61
C VAL A 143 -20.15 12.60 -31.84
N GLY A 144 -19.31 13.18 -30.99
CA GLY A 144 -18.86 14.56 -31.16
C GLY A 144 -18.33 15.31 -29.93
N ASN A 145 -18.57 14.87 -28.69
CA ASN A 145 -18.07 15.61 -27.52
C ASN A 145 -17.32 14.71 -26.51
N SER A 146 -16.07 14.41 -26.83
CA SER A 146 -15.21 13.42 -26.16
C SER A 146 -14.51 13.94 -24.90
N SER A 147 -15.17 14.73 -24.05
CA SER A 147 -14.53 15.33 -22.85
C SER A 147 -15.18 14.99 -21.51
N LEU A 148 -16.23 14.16 -21.49
CA LEU A 148 -16.75 13.61 -20.22
C LEU A 148 -15.91 12.40 -19.81
N LEU A 149 -14.96 12.64 -18.90
CA LEU A 149 -14.15 11.64 -18.23
C LEU A 149 -15.06 10.73 -17.38
N VAL A 150 -15.63 9.70 -18.00
CA VAL A 150 -16.10 8.52 -17.30
C VAL A 150 -14.98 8.06 -16.37
N SER A 151 -15.30 7.82 -15.10
CA SER A 151 -14.34 7.44 -14.06
C SER A 151 -13.47 6.26 -14.55
N GLN A 152 -12.16 6.44 -14.75
CA GLN A 152 -11.35 5.41 -15.42
C GLN A 152 -11.03 4.22 -14.50
N TRP A 153 -11.08 4.42 -13.17
CA TRP A 153 -10.85 3.35 -12.21
C TRP A 153 -12.17 2.76 -11.70
N ALA A 154 -12.32 1.44 -11.88
CA ALA A 154 -13.43 0.70 -11.29
C ALA A 154 -13.36 0.75 -9.75
N PRO A 155 -14.50 0.84 -9.03
CA PRO A 155 -14.51 0.90 -7.56
C PRO A 155 -13.82 -0.29 -6.89
N GLU A 156 -13.80 -1.44 -7.55
CA GLU A 156 -13.11 -2.64 -7.09
C GLU A 156 -11.58 -2.46 -7.03
N ARG A 157 -10.96 -1.79 -8.00
CA ARG A 157 -9.52 -1.48 -7.99
C ARG A 157 -9.16 -0.63 -6.77
N VAL A 158 -10.02 0.34 -6.45
CA VAL A 158 -9.85 1.21 -5.27
C VAL A 158 -10.03 0.42 -3.96
N ARG A 159 -10.98 -0.53 -3.93
CA ARG A 159 -11.15 -1.45 -2.80
C ARG A 159 -9.88 -2.28 -2.57
N LYS A 160 -9.29 -2.87 -3.62
CA LYS A 160 -8.04 -3.64 -3.57
C LYS A 160 -6.88 -2.80 -3.02
N VAL A 161 -6.69 -1.58 -3.55
CA VAL A 161 -5.67 -0.63 -3.03
C VAL A 161 -5.89 -0.36 -1.55
N PHE A 162 -7.13 -0.03 -1.14
CA PHE A 162 -7.44 0.27 0.26
C PHE A 162 -7.19 -0.94 1.17
N GLN A 163 -7.63 -2.14 0.77
CA GLN A 163 -7.51 -3.36 1.57
C GLN A 163 -6.04 -3.77 1.74
N ALA A 164 -5.28 -3.79 0.64
CA ALA A 164 -3.85 -4.11 0.68
C ALA A 164 -3.08 -3.16 1.60
N ILE A 165 -3.32 -1.85 1.48
CA ILE A 165 -2.65 -0.86 2.33
C ILE A 165 -3.12 -0.96 3.78
N ALA A 166 -4.42 -1.07 4.07
CA ALA A 166 -4.90 -1.11 5.45
C ALA A 166 -4.41 -2.36 6.22
N LEU A 167 -4.05 -3.42 5.50
CA LEU A 167 -3.64 -4.71 6.06
C LEU A 167 -2.17 -5.04 5.81
N HIS A 168 -1.34 -4.12 5.30
CA HIS A 168 0.04 -4.46 4.94
C HIS A 168 0.92 -4.84 6.14
N GLY A 169 0.55 -4.42 7.36
CA GLY A 169 1.16 -4.91 8.61
C GLY A 169 0.57 -6.23 9.16
N SER A 170 -0.39 -6.85 8.46
CA SER A 170 -1.15 -8.05 8.86
C SER A 170 -1.05 -9.19 7.84
N GLY A 171 0.17 -9.60 7.49
CA GLY A 171 0.39 -10.59 6.42
C GLY A 171 -0.48 -11.86 6.53
N SER A 172 -0.62 -12.43 7.73
CA SER A 172 -1.42 -13.64 7.96
C SER A 172 -2.93 -13.49 7.71
N ILE A 173 -3.46 -12.27 7.68
CA ILE A 173 -4.85 -12.01 7.29
C ILE A 173 -4.95 -11.93 5.76
N VAL A 174 -3.97 -11.32 5.11
CA VAL A 174 -3.99 -11.04 3.67
C VAL A 174 -3.86 -12.33 2.85
N ASP A 175 -3.29 -13.40 3.41
CA ASP A 175 -3.26 -14.72 2.77
C ASP A 175 -4.65 -15.32 2.49
N PHE A 176 -5.72 -14.78 3.11
CA PHE A 176 -7.12 -15.17 2.85
C PHE A 176 -7.86 -14.21 1.91
N PHE A 177 -7.19 -13.19 1.36
CA PHE A 177 -7.74 -12.23 0.40
C PHE A 177 -7.48 -12.66 -1.04
N GLU A 178 -7.80 -11.80 -2.01
CA GLU A 178 -7.49 -12.02 -3.41
C GLU A 178 -5.96 -11.96 -3.65
N LEU A 179 -5.53 -12.49 -4.80
CA LEU A 179 -4.11 -12.67 -5.12
C LEU A 179 -3.36 -11.33 -5.13
N GLU A 180 -4.02 -10.26 -5.55
CA GLU A 180 -3.46 -8.92 -5.67
C GLU A 180 -3.01 -8.36 -4.32
N GLU A 181 -3.85 -8.45 -3.28
CA GLU A 181 -3.50 -7.98 -1.94
C GLU A 181 -2.32 -8.77 -1.37
N ALA A 182 -2.32 -10.10 -1.52
CA ALA A 182 -1.21 -10.95 -1.08
C ALA A 182 0.10 -10.58 -1.77
N VAL A 183 0.07 -10.37 -3.10
CA VAL A 183 1.22 -9.94 -3.88
C VAL A 183 1.73 -8.56 -3.43
N ILE A 184 0.83 -7.60 -3.18
CA ILE A 184 1.21 -6.26 -2.69
C ILE A 184 1.92 -6.36 -1.34
N VAL A 185 1.37 -7.10 -0.38
CA VAL A 185 1.97 -7.21 0.96
C VAL A 185 3.31 -7.95 0.95
N GLN A 186 3.43 -9.01 0.14
CA GLN A 186 4.72 -9.69 -0.08
C GLN A 186 5.75 -8.78 -0.75
N SER A 187 5.31 -7.86 -1.61
CA SER A 187 6.19 -6.88 -2.27
C SER A 187 6.80 -5.90 -1.26
N ILE A 188 6.00 -5.45 -0.28
CA ILE A 188 6.45 -4.54 0.79
C ILE A 188 7.44 -5.25 1.72
N GLY A 189 7.12 -6.49 2.13
CA GLY A 189 7.95 -7.25 3.08
C GLY A 189 9.32 -7.66 2.53
N GLN A 190 9.51 -7.72 1.21
CA GLN A 190 10.81 -8.06 0.60
C GLN A 190 11.91 -7.08 0.93
N ASP A 191 11.58 -5.82 1.24
CA ASP A 191 12.56 -4.83 1.63
C ASP A 191 13.26 -5.17 2.96
N TYR A 192 12.66 -6.05 3.78
CA TYR A 192 13.21 -6.42 5.08
C TYR A 192 13.78 -7.84 5.12
N HIS A 193 13.17 -8.78 4.38
CA HIS A 193 13.57 -10.19 4.41
C HIS A 193 14.46 -10.62 3.25
N GLY A 194 14.67 -9.75 2.25
CA GLY A 194 15.41 -10.07 1.03
C GLY A 194 14.53 -10.69 -0.07
N PRO A 195 15.14 -11.10 -1.19
CA PRO A 195 14.41 -11.56 -2.37
C PRO A 195 13.70 -12.89 -2.11
N VAL A 196 12.41 -12.96 -2.46
CA VAL A 196 11.60 -14.18 -2.43
C VAL A 196 10.79 -14.36 -3.72
N ASN A 197 10.09 -15.48 -3.87
CA ASN A 197 9.11 -15.70 -4.93
C ASN A 197 9.63 -15.49 -6.36
N GLY A 198 10.89 -15.88 -6.61
CA GLY A 198 11.50 -15.84 -7.94
C GLY A 198 12.24 -14.54 -8.27
N VAL A 199 12.29 -13.56 -7.37
CA VAL A 199 13.18 -12.39 -7.53
C VAL A 199 14.64 -12.87 -7.46
N SER A 200 15.41 -12.59 -8.51
CA SER A 200 16.83 -12.96 -8.55
C SER A 200 17.66 -12.04 -7.65
N GLN A 201 18.75 -12.56 -7.09
CA GLN A 201 19.69 -11.74 -6.32
C GLN A 201 20.27 -10.58 -7.15
N GLU A 202 20.49 -10.79 -8.44
CA GLU A 202 20.93 -9.74 -9.37
C GLU A 202 19.91 -8.61 -9.47
N SER A 203 18.63 -8.94 -9.67
CA SER A 203 17.55 -7.95 -9.72
C SER A 203 17.42 -7.23 -8.39
N TYR A 204 17.49 -7.97 -7.28
CA TYR A 204 17.43 -7.39 -5.94
C TYR A 204 18.56 -6.36 -5.71
N ASN A 205 19.79 -6.73 -6.05
CA ASN A 205 20.96 -5.87 -5.92
C ASN A 205 20.89 -4.65 -6.84
N ALA A 206 20.38 -4.79 -8.06
CA ALA A 206 20.22 -3.68 -9.00
C ALA A 206 19.21 -2.65 -8.47
N ILE A 207 18.09 -3.11 -7.89
CA ILE A 207 17.09 -2.26 -7.24
C ILE A 207 17.68 -1.55 -6.02
N ALA A 208 18.33 -2.30 -5.11
CA ALA A 208 18.96 -1.74 -3.91
C ALA A 208 20.07 -0.72 -4.24
N LYS A 209 20.80 -0.92 -5.35
CA LYS A 209 21.79 0.04 -5.84
C LYS A 209 21.16 1.33 -6.38
N ALA A 210 20.00 1.24 -7.04
CA ALA A 210 19.31 2.40 -7.59
C ALA A 210 18.54 3.20 -6.51
N PHE A 211 18.09 2.52 -5.45
CA PHE A 211 17.34 3.07 -4.33
C PHE A 211 17.97 2.59 -3.01
N PRO A 212 19.03 3.25 -2.50
CA PRO A 212 19.80 2.78 -1.35
C PRO A 212 18.96 2.53 -0.09
N GLN A 213 19.29 1.47 0.65
CA GLN A 213 18.57 1.03 1.85
C GLN A 213 19.16 1.61 3.15
N ASP A 214 20.28 2.32 3.08
CA ASP A 214 21.13 2.66 4.23
C ASP A 214 20.38 3.37 5.37
N GLU A 215 19.35 4.15 5.06
CA GLU A 215 18.54 4.91 6.02
C GLU A 215 17.17 4.30 6.33
N LEU A 216 16.85 3.11 5.78
CA LEU A 216 15.53 2.50 6.00
C LEU A 216 15.29 2.26 7.49
N LEU A 217 16.21 1.57 8.17
CA LEU A 217 16.03 1.21 9.58
C LEU A 217 16.01 2.44 10.50
N SER A 218 16.89 3.41 10.26
CA SER A 218 16.92 4.66 11.05
C SER A 218 15.69 5.52 10.79
N GLY A 219 15.23 5.61 9.54
CA GLY A 219 14.00 6.28 9.14
C GLY A 219 12.76 5.64 9.76
N THR A 220 12.62 4.32 9.66
CA THR A 220 11.54 3.55 10.31
C THR A 220 11.52 3.78 11.81
N ASN A 221 12.68 3.70 12.48
CA ASN A 221 12.77 3.96 13.92
C ASN A 221 12.32 5.38 14.28
N LYS A 222 12.73 6.37 13.49
CA LYS A 222 12.34 7.78 13.69
C LYS A 222 10.83 7.95 13.54
N THR A 223 10.25 7.40 12.47
CA THR A 223 8.82 7.47 12.19
C THR A 223 7.99 6.78 13.26
N PHE A 224 8.38 5.57 13.68
CA PHE A 224 7.64 4.82 14.69
C PHE A 224 7.72 5.47 16.07
N THR A 225 8.87 6.03 16.41
CA THR A 225 9.01 6.85 17.63
C THR A 225 8.11 8.07 17.55
N TRP A 226 8.06 8.77 16.41
CA TRP A 226 7.19 9.93 16.22
C TRP A 226 5.69 9.57 16.30
N LEU A 227 5.26 8.45 15.69
CA LEU A 227 3.88 7.96 15.80
C LEU A 227 3.51 7.66 17.26
N ALA A 228 4.40 6.99 18.01
CA ALA A 228 4.18 6.71 19.42
C ALA A 228 4.13 7.99 20.28
N GLN A 229 4.86 9.04 19.91
CA GLN A 229 4.82 10.34 20.59
C GLN A 229 3.54 11.13 20.29
N THR A 230 3.11 11.15 19.03
CA THR A 230 2.06 12.07 18.55
C THR A 230 0.66 11.48 18.59
N LYS A 231 0.54 10.15 18.52
CA LYS A 231 -0.73 9.42 18.50
C LYS A 231 -0.63 8.10 19.28
N PRO A 232 -0.22 8.13 20.56
CA PRO A 232 -0.01 6.93 21.38
C PRO A 232 -1.25 6.05 21.49
N ALA A 233 -2.48 6.58 21.42
CA ALA A 233 -3.68 5.74 21.48
C ALA A 233 -3.80 4.78 20.28
N THR A 234 -3.10 5.06 19.18
CA THR A 234 -3.14 4.26 17.95
C THR A 234 -2.07 3.18 17.90
N THR A 235 -1.14 3.15 18.86
CA THR A 235 -0.12 2.10 18.94
C THR A 235 -0.63 0.82 19.60
N TRP A 236 -1.93 0.72 19.89
CA TRP A 236 -2.59 -0.43 20.52
C TRP A 236 -3.74 -0.96 19.65
N GLY A 237 -3.94 -2.28 19.63
CA GLY A 237 -5.05 -2.95 18.91
C GLY A 237 -4.62 -4.14 18.04
N LYS A 238 -5.27 -5.30 18.21
CA LYS A 238 -4.93 -6.60 17.58
C LYS A 238 -4.61 -6.48 16.08
N ILE A 239 -3.33 -6.47 15.72
CA ILE A 239 -2.82 -6.79 14.37
C ILE A 239 -1.49 -7.55 14.54
N SER A 240 -1.36 -8.63 13.77
CA SER A 240 -0.54 -9.81 14.07
C SER A 240 0.97 -9.58 14.09
N ARG A 241 1.62 -10.47 14.83
CA ARG A 241 3.06 -10.60 15.10
C ARG A 241 3.89 -11.01 13.87
N ASP A 242 3.27 -11.11 12.69
CA ASP A 242 3.73 -12.02 11.63
C ASP A 242 4.46 -11.33 10.47
N PHE A 243 4.50 -9.99 10.43
CA PHE A 243 5.10 -9.26 9.30
C PHE A 243 6.61 -9.01 9.44
N PHE A 244 7.18 -9.13 10.64
CA PHE A 244 8.59 -8.84 10.90
C PHE A 244 9.19 -9.82 11.90
N PRO A 245 10.22 -10.61 11.55
CA PRO A 245 11.02 -11.27 12.55
C PRO A 245 11.76 -10.15 13.28
N LEU A 246 11.40 -9.89 14.53
CA LEU A 246 12.12 -8.93 15.40
C LEU A 246 13.63 -9.22 15.43
N SER A 247 14.07 -10.43 15.05
CA SER A 247 15.48 -10.80 14.87
C SER A 247 16.18 -10.13 13.68
N ALA A 248 15.47 -9.61 12.68
CA ALA A 248 16.06 -8.82 11.59
C ALA A 248 16.45 -7.40 12.05
N LEU A 249 15.87 -6.93 13.15
CA LEU A 249 16.32 -5.74 13.88
C LEU A 249 17.34 -6.22 14.92
N ASN A 250 18.62 -6.19 14.57
CA ASN A 250 19.72 -6.68 15.41
C ASN A 250 19.93 -5.80 16.67
N TRP A 251 18.94 -5.70 17.57
CA TRP A 251 18.89 -4.75 18.68
C TRP A 251 18.71 -5.45 20.03
N GLN A 252 19.68 -5.27 20.92
CA GLN A 252 19.84 -5.93 22.22
C GLN A 252 18.82 -5.51 23.31
N GLY A 253 17.70 -4.90 22.97
CA GLY A 253 16.81 -4.19 23.92
C GLY A 253 15.37 -4.73 24.05
N LEU A 254 14.94 -5.67 23.20
CA LEU A 254 13.55 -6.16 23.16
C LEU A 254 13.37 -7.56 23.79
N THR A 255 14.13 -7.87 24.84
CA THR A 255 14.25 -9.24 25.39
C THR A 255 13.10 -9.70 26.30
N SER A 256 12.08 -8.87 26.56
CA SER A 256 10.90 -9.26 27.36
C SER A 256 9.66 -9.47 26.48
N ILE A 257 9.51 -10.69 25.96
CA ILE A 257 8.36 -11.06 25.11
C ILE A 257 7.17 -11.42 26.01
N HIS A 258 6.41 -10.42 26.46
CA HIS A 258 4.98 -10.58 26.74
C HIS A 258 4.19 -10.49 25.41
N PRO A 259 2.99 -11.08 25.28
CA PRO A 259 2.16 -10.88 24.09
C PRO A 259 1.83 -9.39 23.95
N LYS A 260 2.44 -8.71 22.97
CA LYS A 260 2.19 -7.30 22.65
C LYS A 260 1.01 -7.19 21.69
N ASP A 261 0.22 -6.12 21.82
CA ASP A 261 -1.06 -5.99 21.12
C ASP A 261 -0.93 -5.48 19.68
N THR A 262 0.14 -4.73 19.42
CA THR A 262 0.59 -4.34 18.08
C THR A 262 2.09 -4.54 17.96
N TRP A 263 2.59 -4.50 16.74
CA TRP A 263 4.02 -4.48 16.48
C TRP A 263 4.66 -3.09 16.72
N LEU A 264 3.89 -2.00 16.82
CA LEU A 264 4.38 -0.62 17.01
C LEU A 264 4.59 -0.26 18.49
N GLU A 265 3.86 -0.91 19.40
CA GLU A 265 3.97 -0.78 20.86
C GLU A 265 5.42 -0.75 21.41
N PRO A 266 6.35 -1.63 20.97
CA PRO A 266 7.74 -1.63 21.44
C PRO A 266 8.48 -0.31 21.31
N TRP A 267 8.19 0.50 20.28
CA TRP A 267 8.89 1.77 20.07
C TRP A 267 8.49 2.81 21.10
N GLY A 268 7.21 2.86 21.48
CA GLY A 268 6.75 3.74 22.54
C GLY A 268 7.40 3.39 23.88
N GLU A 269 7.39 2.09 24.25
CA GLU A 269 7.98 1.63 25.52
C GLU A 269 9.49 1.91 25.59
N ALA A 270 10.20 1.77 24.47
CA ALA A 270 11.66 1.91 24.44
C ALA A 270 12.14 3.36 24.28
N PHE A 271 11.40 4.21 23.55
CA PHE A 271 11.93 5.50 23.06
C PHE A 271 11.10 6.73 23.44
N VAL A 272 9.93 6.57 24.08
CA VAL A 272 9.05 7.70 24.41
C VAL A 272 8.94 7.88 25.93
N PRO A 273 9.57 8.92 26.52
CA PRO A 273 9.46 9.18 27.95
C PRO A 273 8.01 9.34 28.41
N GLY A 274 7.62 8.59 29.44
CA GLY A 274 6.25 8.62 30.00
C GLY A 274 5.22 7.80 29.22
N TYR A 275 5.61 7.15 28.12
CA TYR A 275 4.75 6.19 27.44
C TYR A 275 4.60 4.92 28.27
N SER A 276 3.36 4.43 28.40
CA SER A 276 3.05 3.19 29.10
C SER A 276 1.97 2.42 28.36
N ALA A 277 2.25 1.15 28.09
CA ALA A 277 1.28 0.18 27.60
C ALA A 277 0.28 -0.27 28.68
N VAL A 278 0.64 -0.09 29.96
CA VAL A 278 -0.15 -0.57 31.09
C VAL A 278 -1.51 0.11 31.10
N GLY A 279 -2.58 -0.70 31.13
CA GLY A 279 -3.98 -0.26 31.01
C GLY A 279 -4.53 -0.31 29.58
N HIS A 280 -3.67 -0.58 28.59
CA HIS A 280 -4.03 -0.67 27.18
C HIS A 280 -3.74 -2.04 26.57
N ARG A 281 -3.12 -2.97 27.32
CA ARG A 281 -2.84 -4.33 26.84
C ARG A 281 -4.09 -5.20 26.86
N SER A 282 -4.17 -6.20 25.97
CA SER A 282 -5.32 -7.11 25.87
C SER A 282 -5.63 -7.79 27.21
N PHE A 283 -4.61 -8.08 28.02
CA PHE A 283 -4.78 -8.70 29.35
C PHE A 283 -5.12 -7.70 30.46
N ASP A 284 -4.80 -6.41 30.30
CA ASP A 284 -5.23 -5.36 31.23
C ASP A 284 -6.76 -5.14 31.12
N ASN A 285 -7.32 -5.42 29.94
CA ASN A 285 -8.76 -5.37 29.66
C ASN A 285 -9.52 -6.67 30.02
N ILE A 286 -8.84 -7.71 30.50
CA ILE A 286 -9.48 -8.89 31.10
C ILE A 286 -9.84 -8.52 32.54
N VAL A 287 -10.88 -7.71 32.69
CA VAL A 287 -11.56 -7.60 33.98
C VAL A 287 -12.34 -8.90 34.12
N GLY A 288 -11.97 -9.72 35.11
CA GLY A 288 -12.64 -10.99 35.35
C GLY A 288 -14.15 -10.78 35.46
N THR A 289 -14.91 -11.34 34.53
CA THR A 289 -16.30 -11.67 34.82
C THR A 289 -16.23 -12.74 35.91
N THR A 290 -16.46 -12.34 37.16
CA THR A 290 -16.87 -13.29 38.19
C THR A 290 -18.00 -14.13 37.62
N ARG A 291 -17.78 -15.45 37.60
CA ARG A 291 -18.72 -16.46 37.11
C ARG A 291 -20.09 -16.35 37.79
#